data_AF-A0A8C7IE98-F1
#
_entry.id   AF-A0A8C7IE98-F1
#
_cell.length_a   1.000
_cell.length_b   1.000
_cell.length_c   1.000
_cell.angle_alpha   90.00
_cell.angle_beta   90.00
_cell.angle_gamma   90.00
#
_symmetry.space_group_name_H-M   'P 1'
#
loop_
_entity.id
_entity.type
_entity.pdbx_description
1 polymer ?
#
loop_
_entity_poly.entity_id
_entity_poly.type
_entity_poly.pdbx_seq_one_letter_code
_entity_poly.pdbx_strand_id
1 'polypeptide(L)'
;MSRKVVRASKFRHVFGQGVKADQCYDDIRISQMTWDSNFCSVNPKFVAMIVDASGGGAFLVLPLNKTGRIDMSQPTVCGHTGPVLDIEFCPHNDNIIASGSEDCSVMIWEIPEGGLVTPLNDPVVKLEGHSKRVGILSWHPTAHNVLMSMRLPMFTTCPCTVVRRVRRAWATCPRGAWRSTSVKSPGFTSSMRGSVSPLS
;
A
#
# COMPACT_ATOMS: atom_id res chain seq x y z
N MET A 1 -30.54 -34.48 -32.87
CA MET A 1 -30.07 -34.46 -31.45
C MET A 1 -28.97 -33.41 -31.32
N SER A 2 -29.09 -32.45 -30.40
CA SER A 2 -28.06 -31.42 -30.20
C SER A 2 -26.86 -32.00 -29.45
N ARG A 3 -25.67 -31.96 -30.06
CA ARG A 3 -24.42 -32.32 -29.37
C ARG A 3 -24.08 -31.21 -28.39
N LYS A 4 -24.30 -31.44 -27.08
CA LYS A 4 -23.80 -30.57 -26.01
C LYS A 4 -22.27 -30.59 -26.04
N VAL A 5 -21.66 -29.61 -26.71
CA VAL A 5 -20.22 -29.36 -26.66
C VAL A 5 -19.89 -28.83 -25.26
N VAL A 6 -19.52 -29.74 -24.36
CA VAL A 6 -19.06 -29.37 -23.02
C VAL A 6 -17.71 -28.68 -23.18
N ARG A 7 -17.64 -27.39 -22.86
CA ARG A 7 -16.39 -26.63 -22.87
C ARG A 7 -15.41 -27.27 -21.87
N ALA A 8 -14.36 -27.91 -22.39
CA ALA A 8 -13.29 -28.44 -21.57
C ALA A 8 -12.60 -27.29 -20.82
N SER A 9 -12.56 -27.38 -19.49
CA SER A 9 -11.82 -26.45 -18.63
C SER A 9 -11.01 -27.26 -17.64
N LYS A 10 -9.71 -26.99 -17.55
CA LYS A 10 -8.82 -27.58 -16.53
C LYS A 10 -9.27 -27.22 -15.10
N PHE A 11 -9.99 -26.11 -14.96
CA PHE A 11 -10.46 -25.58 -13.68
C PHE A 11 -11.89 -26.03 -13.30
N ARG A 12 -12.44 -27.06 -13.96
CA ARG A 12 -13.81 -27.55 -13.72
C ARG A 12 -14.05 -28.04 -12.28
N HIS A 13 -12.99 -28.41 -11.57
CA HIS A 13 -13.03 -29.01 -10.23
C HIS A 13 -12.18 -28.23 -9.20
N VAL A 14 -11.99 -26.92 -9.40
CA VAL A 14 -11.37 -26.05 -8.38
C VAL A 14 -12.39 -25.81 -7.26
N PHE A 15 -11.99 -26.04 -6.02
CA PHE A 15 -12.78 -25.75 -4.82
C PHE A 15 -11.91 -25.02 -3.79
N GLY A 16 -12.54 -24.17 -2.97
CA GLY A 16 -11.88 -23.53 -1.83
C GLY A 16 -11.89 -24.45 -0.61
N GLN A 17 -10.75 -24.58 0.05
CA GLN A 17 -10.63 -25.31 1.32
C GLN A 17 -10.40 -24.31 2.45
N GLY A 18 -11.27 -24.34 3.46
CA GLY A 18 -11.06 -23.57 4.68
C GLY A 18 -9.82 -24.05 5.44
N VAL A 19 -9.03 -23.10 5.92
CA VAL A 19 -7.84 -23.31 6.74
C VAL A 19 -8.25 -23.64 8.20
N LYS A 20 -7.39 -24.33 8.95
CA LYS A 20 -7.65 -24.64 10.37
C LYS A 20 -7.57 -23.38 11.24
N ALA A 21 -8.33 -23.34 12.34
CA ALA A 21 -8.33 -22.22 13.28
C ALA A 21 -6.92 -21.84 13.78
N ASP A 22 -6.06 -22.82 14.05
CA ASP A 22 -4.66 -22.59 14.49
C ASP A 22 -3.81 -21.79 13.48
N GLN A 23 -4.25 -21.74 12.22
CA GLN A 23 -3.62 -21.04 11.09
C GLN A 23 -4.41 -19.79 10.66
N CYS A 24 -5.50 -19.45 11.35
CA CYS A 24 -6.20 -18.18 11.22
C CYS A 24 -5.52 -17.08 12.05
N TYR A 25 -5.97 -15.84 11.91
CA TYR A 25 -5.62 -14.75 12.80
C TYR A 25 -6.89 -14.34 13.58
N ASP A 26 -6.88 -14.57 14.89
CA ASP A 26 -8.03 -14.34 15.76
C ASP A 26 -7.84 -13.07 16.62
N ASP A 27 -8.94 -12.55 17.18
CA ASP A 27 -9.00 -11.37 18.08
C ASP A 27 -8.56 -10.02 17.48
N ILE A 28 -8.55 -9.89 16.14
CA ILE A 28 -8.24 -8.62 15.44
C ILE A 28 -9.46 -7.70 15.35
N ARG A 29 -9.28 -6.45 15.78
CA ARG A 29 -10.31 -5.38 15.70
C ARG A 29 -10.31 -4.69 14.34
N ILE A 30 -10.91 -5.34 13.33
CA ILE A 30 -11.08 -4.80 11.97
C ILE A 30 -11.90 -3.50 12.01
N SER A 31 -11.55 -2.52 11.18
CA SER A 31 -12.25 -1.23 11.07
C SER A 31 -13.72 -1.37 10.65
N GLN A 32 -14.65 -0.74 11.37
CA GLN A 32 -16.09 -0.77 11.08
C GLN A 32 -16.54 0.26 10.01
N MET A 33 -15.64 0.65 9.12
CA MET A 33 -15.85 1.77 8.22
C MET A 33 -16.68 1.42 7.00
N THR A 34 -17.54 2.33 6.59
CA THR A 34 -18.33 2.23 5.35
C THR A 34 -17.50 2.64 4.13
N TRP A 35 -16.58 1.76 3.73
CA TRP A 35 -15.74 1.92 2.54
C TRP A 35 -15.68 0.63 1.70
N ASP A 36 -15.59 0.77 0.38
CA ASP A 36 -15.58 -0.34 -0.57
C ASP A 36 -14.15 -0.80 -0.95
N SER A 37 -13.20 -0.75 -0.01
CA SER A 37 -11.88 -1.41 -0.17
C SER A 37 -11.90 -2.81 0.45
N ASN A 38 -10.89 -3.63 0.13
CA ASN A 38 -10.71 -4.96 0.67
C ASN A 38 -10.35 -4.97 2.17
N PHE A 39 -9.97 -3.82 2.75
CA PHE A 39 -9.45 -3.64 4.12
C PHE A 39 -8.21 -4.46 4.52
N CYS A 40 -7.82 -5.44 3.70
CA CYS A 40 -6.62 -6.23 3.87
C CYS A 40 -5.77 -6.24 2.59
N SER A 41 -4.46 -6.35 2.79
CA SER A 41 -3.48 -6.58 1.73
C SER A 41 -2.52 -7.67 2.21
N VAL A 42 -2.09 -8.55 1.32
CA VAL A 42 -1.29 -9.73 1.68
C VAL A 42 -0.13 -9.88 0.71
N ASN A 43 1.03 -10.20 1.27
CA ASN A 43 2.29 -10.40 0.56
C ASN A 43 3.01 -11.65 1.11
N PRO A 44 3.96 -12.29 0.41
CA PRO A 44 4.60 -13.54 0.87
C PRO A 44 5.37 -13.46 2.20
N LYS A 45 5.59 -12.26 2.76
CA LYS A 45 6.13 -12.07 4.12
C LYS A 45 5.07 -11.66 5.15
N PHE A 46 4.08 -10.85 4.76
CA PHE A 46 3.24 -10.09 5.69
C PHE A 46 1.75 -10.05 5.27
N VAL A 47 0.85 -10.01 6.25
CA VAL A 47 -0.55 -9.61 6.10
C VAL A 47 -0.71 -8.24 6.75
N ALA A 48 -1.31 -7.29 6.02
CA ALA A 48 -1.74 -6.01 6.54
C ALA A 48 -3.27 -5.96 6.60
N MET A 49 -3.82 -5.42 7.70
CA MET A 49 -5.26 -5.27 7.93
C MET A 49 -5.54 -3.91 8.56
N ILE A 50 -6.52 -3.18 8.01
CA ILE A 50 -6.99 -1.91 8.60
C ILE A 50 -7.73 -2.24 9.90
N VAL A 51 -7.33 -1.59 11.00
CA VAL A 51 -7.92 -1.80 12.33
C VAL A 51 -8.62 -0.53 12.80
N ASP A 52 -9.61 -0.70 13.67
CA ASP A 52 -10.29 0.45 14.27
C ASP A 52 -9.41 1.13 15.33
N ALA A 53 -9.31 2.46 15.25
CA ALA A 53 -8.51 3.29 16.12
C ALA A 53 -9.32 4.52 16.57
N SER A 54 -9.51 4.66 17.89
CA SER A 54 -10.39 5.67 18.48
C SER A 54 -9.92 7.13 18.36
N GLY A 55 -8.76 7.39 17.75
CA GLY A 55 -8.13 8.71 17.67
C GLY A 55 -7.36 8.99 16.38
N GLY A 56 -7.62 8.25 15.29
CA GLY A 56 -6.94 8.44 14.01
C GLY A 56 -7.14 7.25 13.07
N GLY A 57 -6.20 7.05 12.14
CA GLY A 57 -6.15 5.86 11.30
C GLY A 57 -4.98 4.97 11.69
N ALA A 58 -5.25 3.69 11.94
CA ALA A 58 -4.21 2.69 12.18
C ALA A 58 -4.42 1.44 11.33
N PHE A 59 -3.33 0.70 11.12
CA PHE A 59 -3.38 -0.63 10.55
C PHE A 59 -2.39 -1.56 11.22
N LEU A 60 -2.75 -2.83 11.27
CA LEU A 60 -1.94 -3.90 11.83
C LEU A 60 -1.15 -4.57 10.69
N VAL A 61 0.12 -4.90 10.93
CA VAL A 61 0.90 -5.74 10.02
C VAL A 61 1.54 -6.90 10.76
N LEU A 62 1.23 -8.11 10.29
CA LEU A 62 1.64 -9.37 10.88
C LEU A 62 2.54 -10.14 9.91
N PRO A 63 3.68 -10.70 10.35
CA PRO A 63 4.37 -11.75 9.61
C PRO A 63 3.46 -12.96 9.42
N LEU A 64 3.47 -13.59 8.24
CA LEU A 64 2.64 -14.77 7.94
C LEU A 64 2.80 -15.94 8.92
N ASN A 65 3.95 -16.01 9.59
CA ASN A 65 4.28 -17.06 10.56
C ASN A 65 3.62 -16.86 11.94
N LYS A 66 3.02 -15.69 12.23
CA LYS A 66 2.39 -15.38 13.52
C LYS A 66 0.87 -15.61 13.46
N THR A 67 0.46 -16.87 13.33
CA THR A 67 -0.96 -17.28 13.36
C THR A 67 -1.45 -17.52 14.79
N GLY A 68 -2.78 -17.67 14.95
CA GLY A 68 -3.46 -17.84 16.23
C GLY A 68 -4.06 -16.53 16.76
N ARG A 69 -4.26 -16.48 18.08
CA ARG A 69 -4.80 -15.28 18.74
C ARG A 69 -3.78 -14.16 18.79
N ILE A 70 -4.18 -13.00 18.28
CA ILE A 70 -3.39 -11.78 18.25
C ILE A 70 -3.65 -11.00 19.53
N ASP A 71 -2.60 -10.77 20.33
CA ASP A 71 -2.73 -9.95 21.52
C ASP A 71 -3.01 -8.48 21.17
N MET A 72 -3.86 -7.84 21.97
CA MET A 72 -4.30 -6.46 21.81
C MET A 72 -3.14 -5.45 22.00
N SER A 73 -2.03 -5.88 22.62
CA SER A 73 -0.81 -5.09 22.78
C SER A 73 0.06 -5.00 21.52
N GLN A 74 -0.27 -5.71 20.44
CA GLN A 74 0.59 -5.75 19.26
C GLN A 74 0.75 -4.36 18.60
N PRO A 75 1.97 -4.02 18.17
CA PRO A 75 2.26 -2.72 17.58
C PRO A 75 1.60 -2.55 16.20
N THR A 76 0.87 -1.45 16.06
CA THR A 76 0.23 -1.01 14.82
C THR A 76 0.99 0.14 14.17
N VAL A 77 0.75 0.38 12.89
CA VAL A 77 1.20 1.59 12.19
C VAL A 77 0.20 2.72 12.47
N CYS A 78 0.69 3.82 13.04
CA CYS A 78 -0.11 4.89 13.66
C CYS A 78 0.46 6.30 13.37
N GLY A 79 0.40 6.76 12.13
CA GLY A 79 0.71 8.17 11.79
C GLY A 79 -0.40 8.93 11.03
N HIS A 80 -1.48 8.26 10.64
CA HIS A 80 -2.59 8.92 9.98
C HIS A 80 -3.52 9.61 10.99
N THR A 81 -3.80 10.90 10.76
CA THR A 81 -4.67 11.69 11.63
C THR A 81 -6.17 11.41 11.41
N GLY A 82 -6.49 10.80 10.28
CA GLY A 82 -7.82 10.33 9.93
C GLY A 82 -7.80 8.84 9.57
N PRO A 83 -8.97 8.18 9.53
CA PRO A 83 -9.07 6.76 9.22
C PRO A 83 -8.35 6.36 7.92
N VAL A 84 -7.76 5.16 7.91
CA VAL A 84 -7.17 4.57 6.70
C VAL A 84 -8.30 3.95 5.88
N LEU A 85 -8.36 4.29 4.60
CA LEU A 85 -9.38 3.83 3.66
C LEU A 85 -8.86 2.72 2.75
N ASP A 86 -7.57 2.73 2.44
CA ASP A 86 -6.98 1.74 1.53
C ASP A 86 -5.51 1.45 1.84
N ILE A 87 -5.07 0.21 1.58
CA ILE A 87 -3.72 -0.29 1.86
C ILE A 87 -3.26 -1.24 0.77
N GLU A 88 -2.03 -1.06 0.29
CA GLU A 88 -1.46 -1.88 -0.76
C GLU A 88 0.06 -2.08 -0.61
N PHE A 89 0.51 -3.34 -0.64
CA PHE A 89 1.93 -3.69 -0.71
C PHE A 89 2.55 -3.38 -2.08
N CYS A 90 3.81 -2.97 -2.10
CA CYS A 90 4.55 -2.71 -3.33
C CYS A 90 4.92 -4.05 -4.02
N PRO A 91 4.54 -4.28 -5.30
CA PRO A 91 4.83 -5.53 -6.01
C PRO A 91 6.33 -5.75 -6.32
N HIS A 92 7.18 -4.76 -6.07
CA HIS A 92 8.63 -4.84 -6.27
C HIS A 92 9.43 -4.96 -4.98
N ASN A 93 8.84 -4.72 -3.81
CA ASN A 93 9.52 -4.78 -2.53
C ASN A 93 8.54 -5.17 -1.42
N ASP A 94 8.73 -6.38 -0.89
CA ASP A 94 7.87 -7.01 0.11
C ASP A 94 7.72 -6.23 1.41
N ASN A 95 8.68 -5.36 1.70
CA ASN A 95 8.76 -4.59 2.93
C ASN A 95 8.13 -3.19 2.80
N ILE A 96 7.69 -2.78 1.61
CA ILE A 96 7.10 -1.46 1.38
C ILE A 96 5.58 -1.58 1.26
N ILE A 97 4.87 -0.75 2.01
CA ILE A 97 3.41 -0.65 1.98
C ILE A 97 3.00 0.82 1.80
N ALA A 98 1.96 1.07 1.02
CA ALA A 98 1.30 2.36 0.92
C ALA A 98 -0.05 2.32 1.63
N SER A 99 -0.41 3.41 2.31
CA SER A 99 -1.72 3.60 2.93
C SER A 99 -2.32 4.95 2.53
N GLY A 100 -3.62 4.95 2.23
CA GLY A 100 -4.40 6.13 1.86
C GLY A 100 -5.44 6.42 2.93
N SER A 101 -5.54 7.67 3.37
CA SER A 101 -6.39 8.07 4.49
C SER A 101 -7.40 9.17 4.13
N GLU A 102 -8.39 9.32 4.99
CA GLU A 102 -9.26 10.48 5.04
C GLU A 102 -8.52 11.80 5.29
N ASP A 103 -7.32 11.76 5.88
CA ASP A 103 -6.44 12.92 6.10
C ASP A 103 -5.88 13.56 4.81
N CYS A 104 -6.30 13.07 3.63
CA CYS A 104 -5.91 13.54 2.30
C CYS A 104 -4.45 13.26 1.93
N SER A 105 -3.70 12.56 2.78
CA SER A 105 -2.34 12.12 2.49
C SER A 105 -2.28 10.66 2.08
N VAL A 106 -1.22 10.32 1.35
CA VAL A 106 -0.79 8.94 1.14
C VAL A 106 0.55 8.78 1.84
N MET A 107 0.65 7.80 2.73
CA MET A 107 1.88 7.50 3.45
C MET A 107 2.51 6.22 2.91
N ILE A 108 3.83 6.23 2.77
CA ILE A 108 4.63 5.06 2.40
C ILE A 108 5.43 4.66 3.63
N TRP A 109 5.36 3.39 3.99
CA TRP A 109 5.99 2.80 5.16
C TRP A 109 6.94 1.69 4.75
N GLU A 110 8.03 1.57 5.49
CA GLU A 110 8.98 0.47 5.39
C GLU A 110 8.86 -0.40 6.64
N ILE A 111 8.70 -1.69 6.43
CA ILE A 111 8.42 -2.67 7.47
C ILE A 111 9.69 -3.49 7.74
N PRO A 112 10.17 -3.57 8.98
CA PRO A 112 11.32 -4.39 9.32
C PRO A 112 11.00 -5.88 9.17
N GLU A 113 11.99 -6.69 8.76
CA GLU A 113 11.77 -8.10 8.42
C GLU A 113 11.26 -8.97 9.59
N GLY A 114 11.56 -8.60 10.84
CA GLY A 114 11.03 -9.26 12.04
C GLY A 114 9.55 -8.97 12.34
N GLY A 115 8.91 -8.11 11.55
CA GLY A 115 7.64 -7.46 11.90
C GLY A 115 7.83 -6.32 12.90
N LEU A 116 6.74 -5.61 13.21
CA LEU A 116 6.80 -4.48 14.14
C LEU A 116 7.10 -4.97 15.57
N VAL A 117 7.96 -4.21 16.25
CA VAL A 117 8.28 -4.36 17.69
C VAL A 117 7.72 -3.19 18.50
N THR A 118 7.77 -2.00 17.92
CA THR A 118 7.16 -0.76 18.43
C THR A 118 6.12 -0.25 17.43
N PRO A 119 5.11 0.52 17.86
CA PRO A 119 4.20 1.18 16.93
C PRO A 119 4.98 2.10 15.99
N LEU A 120 4.62 2.10 14.72
CA LEU A 120 5.31 2.87 13.68
C LEU A 120 4.52 4.13 13.37
N ASN A 121 5.03 5.28 13.82
CA ASN A 121 4.35 6.57 13.65
C ASN A 121 4.94 7.39 12.49
N ASP A 122 6.22 7.18 12.19
CA ASP A 122 6.97 7.95 11.18
C ASP A 122 6.95 7.24 9.81
N PRO A 123 6.30 7.80 8.78
CA PRO A 123 6.35 7.25 7.42
C PRO A 123 7.66 7.64 6.72
N VAL A 124 8.12 6.80 5.80
CA VAL A 124 9.31 7.07 4.97
C VAL A 124 9.05 8.25 4.02
N VAL A 125 7.83 8.31 3.48
CA VAL A 125 7.37 9.42 2.63
C VAL A 125 5.92 9.72 2.94
N LYS A 126 5.61 10.99 3.21
CA LYS A 126 4.25 11.53 3.20
C LYS A 126 4.01 12.27 1.89
N LEU A 127 3.03 11.81 1.11
CA LEU A 127 2.61 12.41 -0.14
C LEU A 127 1.36 13.26 0.10
N GLU A 128 1.54 14.57 0.10
CA GLU A 128 0.46 15.55 0.20
C GLU A 128 0.16 16.15 -1.18
N GLY A 129 -1.11 16.32 -1.52
CA GLY A 129 -1.51 16.84 -2.83
C GLY A 129 -2.98 16.61 -3.20
N HIS A 130 -3.66 15.67 -2.55
CA HIS A 130 -5.12 15.56 -2.64
C HIS A 130 -5.79 16.58 -1.72
N SER A 131 -6.92 17.14 -2.15
CA SER A 131 -7.67 18.15 -1.39
C SER A 131 -8.82 17.59 -0.57
N LYS A 132 -9.11 16.28 -0.70
CA LYS A 132 -10.02 15.48 0.16
C LYS A 132 -9.48 14.04 0.20
N ARG A 133 -10.06 13.20 1.07
CA ARG A 133 -9.77 11.79 1.28
C ARG A 133 -9.30 10.98 0.05
N VAL A 134 -8.23 10.21 0.25
CA VAL A 134 -7.69 9.25 -0.72
C VAL A 134 -8.15 7.87 -0.30
N GLY A 135 -8.85 7.16 -1.19
CA GLY A 135 -9.44 5.86 -0.83
C GLY A 135 -9.32 4.80 -1.91
N ILE A 136 -8.47 5.02 -2.91
CA ILE A 136 -7.98 3.99 -3.83
C ILE A 136 -6.48 4.24 -4.03
N LEU A 137 -5.69 3.20 -3.81
CA LEU A 137 -4.28 3.06 -4.16
C LEU A 137 -4.11 1.96 -5.22
N SER A 138 -3.13 2.11 -6.10
CA SER A 138 -2.72 1.07 -7.05
C SER A 138 -1.25 1.24 -7.45
N TRP A 139 -0.38 0.34 -7.01
CA TRP A 139 1.01 0.30 -7.42
C TRP A 139 1.15 -0.08 -8.89
N HIS A 140 2.08 0.55 -9.60
CA HIS A 140 2.36 0.19 -10.98
C HIS A 140 3.07 -1.18 -11.03
N PRO A 141 2.62 -2.15 -11.84
CA PRO A 141 3.13 -3.53 -11.78
C PRO A 141 4.53 -3.72 -12.39
N THR A 142 5.03 -2.78 -13.19
CA THR A 142 6.29 -2.93 -13.95
C THR A 142 7.28 -1.77 -13.80
N ALA A 143 6.98 -0.79 -12.94
CA ALA A 143 7.85 0.36 -12.73
C ALA A 143 8.00 0.64 -11.24
N HIS A 144 9.25 0.61 -10.78
CA HIS A 144 9.60 0.88 -9.39
C HIS A 144 9.17 2.29 -8.97
N ASN A 145 8.68 2.42 -7.74
CA ASN A 145 8.34 3.68 -7.09
C ASN A 145 7.26 4.51 -7.80
N VAL A 146 6.42 3.88 -8.63
CA VAL A 146 5.25 4.52 -9.25
C VAL A 146 3.98 3.99 -8.59
N LEU A 147 3.25 4.89 -7.92
CA LEU A 147 1.98 4.63 -7.26
C LEU A 147 0.90 5.52 -7.88
N MET A 148 -0.26 4.92 -8.19
CA MET A 148 -1.47 5.65 -8.50
C MET A 148 -2.28 5.85 -7.22
N SER A 149 -2.69 7.09 -6.97
CA SER A 149 -3.59 7.45 -5.87
C SER A 149 -4.83 8.11 -6.47
N MET A 150 -6.02 7.61 -6.15
CA MET A 150 -7.27 8.16 -6.66
C MET A 150 -8.21 8.58 -5.51
N ARG A 151 -8.76 9.78 -5.70
CA ARG A 151 -9.85 10.35 -4.92
C ARG A 151 -11.18 9.92 -5.56
N LEU A 152 -12.01 9.18 -4.83
CA LEU A 152 -13.36 8.87 -5.32
C LEU A 152 -14.24 10.13 -5.36
N PRO A 153 -15.00 10.37 -6.46
CA PRO A 153 -16.07 11.34 -6.47
C PRO A 153 -17.24 10.78 -5.64
N MET A 154 -17.39 11.27 -4.41
CA MET A 154 -18.58 11.05 -3.60
C MET A 154 -19.83 11.39 -4.44
N PHE A 155 -20.74 10.41 -4.57
CA PHE A 155 -21.87 10.39 -5.52
C PHE A 155 -22.52 11.76 -5.71
N THR A 156 -22.13 12.45 -6.79
CA THR A 156 -22.85 13.59 -7.35
C THR A 156 -22.81 13.45 -8.86
N THR A 157 -23.99 13.47 -9.47
CA THR A 157 -24.20 13.32 -10.91
C THR A 157 -23.58 14.48 -11.68
N CYS A 158 -22.37 14.34 -12.18
CA CYS A 158 -21.73 15.25 -13.15
C CYS A 158 -20.61 14.52 -13.92
N PRO A 159 -20.84 14.10 -15.18
CA PRO A 159 -19.83 13.42 -15.98
C PRO A 159 -18.86 14.42 -16.62
N CYS A 160 -17.86 14.91 -15.89
CA CYS A 160 -16.67 15.57 -16.47
C CYS A 160 -15.54 15.83 -15.45
N THR A 161 -14.56 14.93 -15.35
CA THR A 161 -13.15 15.37 -15.22
C THR A 161 -12.21 14.34 -15.83
N VAL A 162 -11.37 14.79 -16.76
CA VAL A 162 -10.56 13.93 -17.65
C VAL A 162 -9.30 13.39 -16.95
N VAL A 163 -9.06 12.09 -17.11
CA VAL A 163 -7.76 11.45 -16.89
C VAL A 163 -6.71 12.10 -17.79
N ARG A 164 -5.74 12.82 -17.22
CA ARG A 164 -4.56 13.30 -17.97
C ARG A 164 -3.60 12.14 -18.25
N ARG A 165 -3.92 11.37 -19.29
CA ARG A 165 -3.08 10.32 -19.87
C ARG A 165 -1.82 10.92 -20.49
N VAL A 166 -0.64 10.43 -20.12
CA VAL A 166 0.59 10.65 -20.89
C VAL A 166 0.93 9.42 -21.72
N ARG A 167 0.49 9.41 -22.98
CA ARG A 167 1.36 9.25 -24.16
C ARG A 167 0.56 9.64 -25.42
N ARG A 168 1.24 10.34 -26.34
CA ARG A 168 0.65 11.11 -27.45
C ARG A 168 0.51 10.29 -28.73
N ALA A 169 -0.57 10.54 -29.47
CA ALA A 169 -0.69 10.43 -30.93
C ALA A 169 -2.05 11.01 -31.36
N TRP A 170 -2.20 12.11 -32.11
CA TRP A 170 -1.30 13.24 -32.44
C TRP A 170 -1.94 14.53 -31.83
N ALA A 171 -1.70 15.81 -32.16
CA ALA A 171 -0.73 16.53 -33.02
C ALA A 171 -0.28 17.82 -32.27
N THR A 172 0.87 18.39 -32.68
CA THR A 172 1.38 19.76 -32.39
C THR A 172 0.90 20.49 -31.12
N CYS A 173 1.71 20.47 -30.06
CA CYS A 173 1.66 21.48 -28.98
C CYS A 173 3.07 21.63 -28.36
N PRO A 174 3.58 22.87 -28.12
CA PRO A 174 5.02 23.16 -28.03
C PRO A 174 5.72 22.67 -26.75
N ARG A 175 7.06 22.74 -26.77
CA ARG A 175 7.95 22.20 -25.74
C ARG A 175 8.08 23.19 -24.58
N GLY A 176 7.87 22.73 -23.34
CA GLY A 176 8.31 23.46 -22.13
C GLY A 176 7.28 23.65 -21.02
N ALA A 177 6.76 22.56 -20.42
CA ALA A 177 6.10 22.59 -19.10
C ALA A 177 5.84 21.18 -18.55
N TRP A 178 6.89 20.39 -18.28
CA TRP A 178 6.76 19.15 -17.51
C TRP A 178 7.90 19.06 -16.50
N ARG A 179 7.61 19.31 -15.22
CA ARG A 179 8.48 18.94 -14.09
C ARG A 179 7.91 17.69 -13.45
N SER A 180 8.59 16.57 -13.62
CA SER A 180 8.42 15.39 -12.76
C SER A 180 9.25 15.57 -11.50
N THR A 181 8.64 15.46 -10.32
CA THR A 181 9.37 15.28 -9.06
C THR A 181 9.87 13.84 -8.97
N SER A 182 11.00 13.56 -9.61
CA SER A 182 11.72 12.31 -9.43
C SER A 182 12.42 12.30 -8.06
N VAL A 183 12.11 11.31 -7.22
CA VAL A 183 12.86 11.06 -5.98
C VAL A 183 14.30 10.70 -6.34
N LYS A 184 15.27 11.49 -5.87
CA LYS A 184 16.69 11.09 -5.87
C LYS A 184 16.95 10.30 -4.58
N SER A 185 17.39 9.06 -4.72
CA SER A 185 18.00 8.33 -3.61
C SER A 185 19.30 9.03 -3.17
N PRO A 186 19.60 9.13 -1.86
CA PRO A 186 20.91 9.58 -1.39
C PRO A 186 21.96 8.53 -1.77
N GLY A 187 23.02 8.96 -2.46
CA GLY A 187 24.12 8.08 -2.85
C GLY A 187 24.98 7.69 -1.64
N PHE A 188 25.25 6.40 -1.50
CA PHE A 188 26.23 5.88 -0.54
C PHE A 188 27.64 6.30 -1.00
N THR A 189 28.25 7.30 -0.34
CA THR A 189 29.67 7.64 -0.57
C THR A 189 30.48 7.30 0.69
N SER A 190 31.20 6.18 0.64
CA SER A 190 32.19 5.82 1.63
C SER A 190 33.30 6.88 1.70
N SER A 191 33.60 7.40 2.89
CA SER A 191 34.81 8.17 3.14
C SER A 191 35.55 7.66 4.38
N MET A 192 36.34 6.59 4.18
CA MET A 192 37.43 6.28 5.09
C MET A 192 38.48 7.39 4.98
N ARG A 193 38.62 8.24 6.01
CA ARG A 193 39.79 9.10 6.16
C ARG A 193 40.78 8.39 7.08
N GLY A 194 41.80 7.78 6.48
CA GLY A 194 42.99 7.36 7.22
C GLY A 194 43.83 8.58 7.58
N SER A 195 44.17 8.74 8.86
CA SER A 195 45.13 9.75 9.32
C SER A 195 46.55 9.23 9.11
N VAL A 196 47.35 9.96 8.33
CA VAL A 196 48.79 9.72 8.18
C VAL A 196 49.55 10.86 8.85
N SER A 197 50.27 10.55 9.92
CA SER A 197 51.16 11.47 10.62
C SER A 197 52.50 11.57 9.89
N PRO A 198 53.06 12.77 9.66
CA PRO A 198 54.46 12.89 9.25
C PRO A 198 55.39 12.70 10.46
N LEU A 199 56.45 11.91 10.26
CA LEU A 199 57.58 11.80 11.19
C LEU A 199 58.64 12.85 10.85
N SER A 200 59.15 13.52 11.89
CA SER A 200 60.44 14.22 11.92
C SER A 200 61.02 14.11 13.33
#